data_AF-A0A022R111-F1
#
_entry.id   AF-A0A022R111-F1
#
_cell.length_a   1.000
_cell.length_b   1.000
_cell.length_c   1.000
_cell.angle_alpha   90.00
_cell.angle_beta   90.00
_cell.angle_gamma   90.00
#
_symmetry.space_group_name_H-M   'P 1'
#
loop_
_entity.id
_entity.type
_entity.pdbx_description
1 polymer ?
#
loop_
_entity_poly.entity_id
_entity_poly.type
_entity_poly.pdbx_seq_one_letter_code
_entity_poly.pdbx_strand_id
1 'polypeptide(L)'
;IDDVERLMEIIAQAAKEGAMLVYTLADPSIAETARQACRLWNVTSLDVLGPITESIAAHLGVTPSGLPRWAPGRKVSLGEDYFQRIEAIEFTIKQDDGALPENLHKADIVLAGVSRTGKTPLSIYLAQKGYKVANVPIVMGVDLPRALFEVDPEKVFALTINPVVLQAISRARAKSLGFDDELRNNYSEMDHVKRELEFASRIFQRNPVWPVIEVSGKAIEESAAIVLRLYHDRKNRCSMPRISRRY
;
A
#
# COMPACT_ATOMS: atom_id res chain seq x y z
N ILE A 1 2.71 -10.52 -24.12
CA ILE A 1 2.88 -10.78 -25.55
C ILE A 1 4.11 -11.65 -25.68
N ASP A 2 3.92 -12.87 -26.13
CA ASP A 2 4.93 -13.92 -26.33
C ASP A 2 4.97 -14.41 -27.79
N ASP A 3 4.15 -13.79 -28.64
CA ASP A 3 4.04 -14.07 -30.07
C ASP A 3 4.41 -12.83 -30.89
N VAL A 4 5.16 -13.05 -31.97
CA VAL A 4 5.71 -11.99 -32.81
C VAL A 4 4.63 -11.41 -33.73
N GLU A 5 3.70 -12.21 -34.24
CA GLU A 5 2.62 -11.72 -35.11
C GLU A 5 1.76 -10.72 -34.35
N ARG A 6 1.32 -11.09 -33.14
CA ARG A 6 0.55 -10.21 -32.26
C ARG A 6 1.32 -8.95 -31.85
N LEU A 7 2.64 -9.04 -31.65
CA LEU A 7 3.47 -7.87 -31.39
C LEU A 7 3.43 -6.89 -32.57
N MET A 8 3.55 -7.40 -33.80
CA MET A 8 3.51 -6.58 -35.01
C MET A 8 2.15 -5.92 -35.21
N GLU A 9 1.04 -6.63 -34.93
CA GLU A 9 -0.30 -6.04 -34.97
C GLU A 9 -0.45 -4.86 -34.01
N ILE A 10 0.09 -4.98 -32.80
CA ILE A 10 0.04 -3.92 -31.78
C ILE A 10 0.88 -2.72 -32.20
N ILE A 11 2.08 -2.96 -32.75
CA ILE A 11 2.93 -1.88 -33.26
C ILE A 11 2.27 -1.17 -34.44
N ALA A 12 1.64 -1.94 -35.33
CA ALA A 12 0.90 -1.40 -36.45
C ALA A 12 -0.26 -0.52 -36.01
N GLN A 13 -0.99 -0.95 -34.98
CA GLN A 13 -2.07 -0.16 -34.41
C GLN A 13 -1.54 1.11 -33.73
N ALA A 14 -0.46 1.01 -32.96
CA ALA A 14 0.17 2.17 -32.32
C ALA A 14 0.64 3.22 -33.35
N ALA A 15 1.17 2.78 -34.49
CA ALA A 15 1.55 3.67 -35.60
C ALA A 15 0.34 4.41 -36.17
N LYS A 16 -0.79 3.71 -36.38
CA LYS A 16 -2.03 4.32 -36.88
C LYS A 16 -2.61 5.36 -35.91
N GLU A 17 -2.51 5.09 -34.61
CA GLU A 17 -3.04 5.97 -33.56
C GLU A 17 -2.06 7.10 -33.18
N GLY A 18 -0.82 7.08 -33.69
CA GLY A 18 0.23 8.00 -33.24
C GLY A 18 0.59 7.81 -31.76
N ALA A 19 0.42 6.59 -31.24
CA ALA A 19 0.63 6.26 -29.84
C ALA A 19 2.09 5.88 -29.55
N MET A 20 2.52 6.12 -28.31
CA MET A 20 3.80 5.63 -27.80
C MET A 20 3.65 4.19 -27.27
N LEU A 21 4.63 3.32 -27.58
CA LEU A 21 4.66 1.95 -27.07
C LEU A 21 5.59 1.83 -25.86
N VAL A 22 5.02 1.65 -24.67
CA VAL A 22 5.76 1.32 -23.44
C VAL A 22 5.60 -0.17 -23.16
N TYR A 23 6.71 -0.91 -23.05
CA TYR A 23 6.66 -2.37 -22.96
C TYR A 23 7.66 -2.96 -21.96
N THR A 24 7.39 -4.21 -21.58
CA THR A 24 8.28 -5.08 -20.79
C THR A 24 8.26 -6.48 -21.41
N LEU A 25 9.36 -6.89 -22.03
CA LEU A 25 9.48 -8.17 -22.72
C LEU A 25 10.66 -8.95 -22.13
N ALA A 26 10.40 -10.14 -21.62
CA ALA A 26 11.45 -10.96 -20.98
C ALA A 26 12.38 -11.61 -22.01
N ASP A 27 11.83 -11.98 -23.17
CA ASP A 27 12.59 -12.59 -24.26
C ASP A 27 13.39 -11.50 -25.01
N PRO A 28 14.73 -11.59 -25.04
CA PRO A 28 15.57 -10.58 -25.69
C PRO A 28 15.35 -10.50 -27.20
N SER A 29 14.99 -11.61 -27.85
CA SER A 29 14.71 -11.63 -29.30
C SER A 29 13.44 -10.87 -29.64
N ILE A 30 12.38 -11.03 -28.83
CA ILE A 30 11.11 -10.32 -28.98
C ILE A 30 11.30 -8.84 -28.64
N ALA A 31 12.07 -8.51 -27.59
CA ALA A 31 12.37 -7.13 -27.21
C ALA A 31 13.13 -6.37 -28.32
N GLU A 32 14.10 -7.03 -28.96
CA GLU A 32 14.83 -6.45 -30.10
C GLU A 32 13.93 -6.29 -31.33
N THR A 33 13.09 -7.29 -31.62
CA THR A 33 12.11 -7.21 -32.71
C THR A 33 11.15 -6.04 -32.51
N ALA A 34 10.63 -5.85 -31.28
CA ALA A 34 9.78 -4.71 -30.94
C ALA A 34 10.48 -3.38 -31.18
N ARG A 35 11.74 -3.26 -30.76
CA ARG A 35 12.57 -2.05 -30.91
C ARG A 35 12.79 -1.73 -32.39
N GLN A 36 13.15 -2.72 -33.20
CA GLN A 36 13.38 -2.55 -34.63
C GLN A 36 12.10 -2.19 -35.39
N ALA A 37 11.00 -2.90 -35.11
CA ALA A 37 9.71 -2.63 -35.73
C ALA A 37 9.19 -1.23 -35.39
N CYS A 38 9.28 -0.81 -34.12
CA CYS A 38 8.89 0.54 -33.71
C CYS A 38 9.70 1.61 -34.46
N ARG A 39 11.03 1.42 -34.60
CA ARG A 39 11.89 2.34 -35.37
C ARG A 39 11.47 2.42 -36.84
N LEU A 40 11.20 1.27 -37.47
CA LEU A 40 10.80 1.22 -38.88
C LEU A 40 9.45 1.91 -39.12
N TRP A 41 8.51 1.79 -38.18
CA TRP A 41 7.16 2.35 -38.28
C TRP A 41 7.05 3.75 -37.66
N ASN A 42 8.18 4.35 -37.28
CA ASN A 42 8.27 5.66 -36.63
C ASN A 42 7.39 5.78 -35.36
N VAL A 43 7.27 4.68 -34.61
CA VAL A 43 6.57 4.61 -33.32
C VAL A 43 7.58 4.91 -32.22
N THR A 44 7.29 5.90 -31.39
CA THR A 44 8.09 6.15 -30.18
C THR A 44 7.91 4.99 -29.22
N SER A 45 9.00 4.38 -28.73
CA SER A 45 8.92 3.23 -27.83
C SER A 45 9.93 3.26 -26.68
N LEU A 46 9.57 2.59 -25.57
CA LEU A 46 10.37 2.50 -24.35
C LEU A 46 10.27 1.11 -23.72
N ASP A 47 11.42 0.45 -23.58
CA ASP A 47 11.58 -0.72 -22.72
C ASP A 47 11.88 -0.29 -21.28
N VAL A 48 10.92 -0.50 -20.39
CA VAL A 48 10.99 0.03 -19.01
C VAL A 48 11.89 -0.84 -18.11
N LEU A 49 11.93 -2.15 -18.33
CA LEU A 49 12.59 -3.09 -17.42
C LEU A 49 13.87 -3.70 -18.00
N GLY A 50 14.10 -3.65 -19.31
CA GLY A 50 15.32 -4.16 -19.95
C GLY A 50 16.60 -3.62 -19.31
N PRO A 51 16.81 -2.29 -19.25
CA PRO A 51 18.02 -1.71 -18.66
C PRO A 51 18.22 -2.06 -17.17
N ILE A 52 17.13 -2.13 -16.41
CA ILE A 52 17.17 -2.51 -14.98
C ILE A 52 17.58 -3.98 -14.85
N THR A 53 17.02 -4.85 -15.69
CA THR A 53 17.32 -6.29 -15.69
C THR A 53 18.79 -6.55 -16.05
N GLU A 54 19.31 -5.85 -17.07
CA GLU A 54 20.73 -5.91 -17.45
C GLU A 54 21.66 -5.43 -16.33
N SER A 55 21.31 -4.32 -15.66
CA SER A 55 22.10 -3.81 -14.53
C SER A 55 22.13 -4.78 -13.35
N ILE A 56 21.01 -5.44 -13.04
CA ILE A 56 20.94 -6.46 -11.98
C ILE A 56 21.76 -7.69 -12.38
N ALA A 57 21.64 -8.15 -13.62
CA ALA A 57 22.39 -9.28 -14.16
C ALA A 57 23.91 -9.05 -14.09
N ALA A 58 24.37 -7.88 -14.49
CA ALA A 58 25.77 -7.48 -14.40
C ALA A 58 26.26 -7.43 -12.95
N HIS A 59 25.45 -6.90 -12.02
CA HIS A 59 25.80 -6.84 -10.60
C HIS A 59 25.89 -8.23 -9.95
N LEU A 60 25.00 -9.15 -10.31
CA LEU A 60 24.95 -10.51 -9.77
C LEU A 60 25.89 -11.49 -10.50
N GLY A 61 26.41 -11.13 -11.68
CA GLY A 61 27.24 -12.00 -12.51
C GLY A 61 26.47 -13.17 -13.13
N VAL A 62 25.16 -13.01 -13.38
CA VAL A 62 24.29 -14.06 -13.93
C VAL A 62 23.50 -13.55 -15.14
N THR A 63 23.23 -14.41 -16.10
CA THR A 63 22.42 -14.07 -17.28
C THR A 63 20.92 -14.09 -16.95
N PRO A 64 20.12 -13.12 -17.42
CA PRO A 64 18.66 -13.18 -17.30
C PRO A 64 18.10 -14.45 -17.95
N SER A 65 17.03 -15.01 -17.39
CA SER A 65 16.46 -16.25 -17.91
C SER A 65 15.86 -16.12 -19.31
N GLY A 66 15.52 -14.91 -19.76
CA GLY A 66 14.84 -14.69 -21.04
C GLY A 66 13.38 -15.15 -21.07
N LEU A 67 12.87 -15.71 -19.97
CA LEU A 67 11.57 -16.37 -19.93
C LEU A 67 10.49 -15.51 -19.26
N PRO A 68 9.30 -15.34 -19.88
CA PRO A 68 8.18 -14.69 -19.24
C PRO A 68 7.65 -15.50 -18.05
N ARG A 69 6.83 -14.87 -17.21
CA ARG A 69 6.27 -15.50 -16.00
C ARG A 69 5.45 -16.76 -16.31
N TRP A 70 4.74 -16.75 -17.43
CA TRP A 70 3.84 -17.82 -17.89
C TRP A 70 4.52 -18.83 -18.84
N ALA A 71 5.85 -18.79 -18.98
CA ALA A 71 6.56 -19.72 -19.87
C ALA A 71 6.34 -21.20 -19.44
N PRO A 72 6.09 -22.12 -20.38
CA PRO A 72 5.95 -23.54 -20.09
C PRO A 72 7.17 -24.08 -19.33
N GLY A 73 6.96 -24.96 -18.35
CA GLY A 73 8.04 -25.54 -17.54
C GLY A 73 8.53 -24.65 -16.39
N ARG A 74 8.09 -23.38 -16.30
CA ARG A 74 8.32 -22.55 -15.12
C ARG A 74 7.32 -22.95 -14.03
N LYS A 75 7.75 -23.79 -13.09
CA LYS A 75 7.02 -23.91 -11.81
C LYS A 75 7.09 -22.56 -11.13
N VAL A 76 6.00 -21.79 -11.16
CA VAL A 76 5.81 -20.69 -10.22
C VAL A 76 5.66 -21.37 -8.86
N SER A 77 6.78 -21.68 -8.22
CA SER A 77 6.78 -22.04 -6.81
C SER A 77 6.32 -20.78 -6.10
N LEU A 78 5.05 -20.77 -5.69
CA LEU A 78 4.55 -19.78 -4.76
C LEU A 78 5.40 -19.94 -3.50
N GLY A 79 6.37 -19.06 -3.33
CA GLY A 79 7.30 -19.14 -2.21
C GLY A 79 6.60 -18.88 -0.88
N GLU A 80 7.29 -19.15 0.23
CA GLU A 80 6.79 -18.87 1.58
C GLU A 80 6.28 -17.43 1.72
N ASP A 81 6.97 -16.47 1.10
CA ASP A 81 6.57 -15.06 1.05
C ASP A 81 5.17 -14.82 0.44
N TYR A 82 4.76 -15.64 -0.53
CA TYR A 82 3.42 -15.54 -1.10
C TYR A 82 2.37 -16.01 -0.08
N PHE A 83 2.60 -17.15 0.56
CA PHE A 83 1.70 -17.67 1.58
C PHE A 83 1.62 -16.76 2.81
N GLN A 84 2.74 -16.17 3.22
CA GLN A 84 2.78 -15.17 4.28
C GLN A 84 1.89 -13.96 3.95
N ARG A 85 1.90 -13.49 2.69
CA ARG A 85 1.01 -12.39 2.26
C ARG A 85 -0.46 -12.77 2.30
N ILE A 86 -0.80 -13.99 1.87
CA ILE A 86 -2.18 -14.48 1.94
C ILE A 86 -2.64 -14.52 3.40
N GLU A 87 -1.83 -15.08 4.30
CA GLU A 87 -2.15 -15.13 5.73
C GLU A 87 -2.29 -13.72 6.33
N ALA A 88 -1.42 -12.79 5.97
CA ALA A 88 -1.51 -11.40 6.40
C ALA A 88 -2.79 -10.71 5.94
N ILE A 89 -3.20 -10.92 4.68
CA ILE A 89 -4.45 -10.39 4.11
C ILE A 89 -5.65 -10.98 4.84
N GLU A 90 -5.70 -12.30 5.00
CA GLU A 90 -6.80 -12.97 5.70
C GLU A 90 -6.93 -12.51 7.15
N PHE A 91 -5.81 -12.37 7.87
CA PHE A 91 -5.80 -11.84 9.22
C PHE A 91 -6.39 -10.43 9.26
N THR A 92 -5.94 -9.56 8.36
CA THR A 92 -6.32 -8.14 8.35
C THR A 92 -7.80 -7.94 8.02
N ILE A 93 -8.33 -8.67 7.03
CA ILE A 93 -9.76 -8.63 6.68
C ILE A 93 -10.62 -9.06 7.87
N LYS A 94 -10.24 -10.17 8.53
CA LYS A 94 -10.97 -10.66 9.73
C LYS A 94 -10.94 -9.67 10.90
N GLN A 95 -9.94 -8.78 10.97
CA GLN A 95 -9.84 -7.77 12.03
C GLN A 95 -10.59 -6.47 11.71
N ASP A 96 -10.85 -6.15 10.44
CA ASP A 96 -11.55 -4.92 10.06
C ASP A 96 -13.08 -5.01 10.29
N ASP A 97 -13.67 -6.19 10.06
CA ASP A 97 -15.13 -6.43 10.14
C ASP A 97 -15.67 -6.77 11.54
N GLY A 98 -14.79 -6.94 12.54
CA GLY A 98 -15.18 -7.40 13.87
C GLY A 98 -13.96 -7.62 14.75
N ALA A 99 -13.37 -6.52 15.22
CA ALA A 99 -12.17 -6.54 16.05
C ALA A 99 -12.39 -7.41 17.31
N LEU A 100 -11.70 -8.54 17.36
CA LEU A 100 -11.51 -9.29 18.61
C LEU A 100 -10.28 -8.68 19.29
N PRO A 101 -10.42 -8.04 20.47
CA PRO A 101 -9.30 -7.47 21.22
C PRO A 101 -8.16 -8.48 21.42
N GLU A 102 -8.53 -9.76 21.52
CA GLU A 102 -7.62 -10.88 21.68
C GLU A 102 -6.66 -11.05 20.51
N ASN A 103 -6.94 -10.60 19.29
CA ASN A 103 -6.03 -10.82 18.16
C ASN A 103 -4.98 -9.71 17.99
N LEU A 104 -5.03 -8.64 18.80
CA LEU A 104 -4.05 -7.55 18.73
C LEU A 104 -2.61 -8.04 18.98
N HIS A 105 -2.40 -9.04 19.83
CA HIS A 105 -1.06 -9.60 20.08
C HIS A 105 -0.45 -10.34 18.89
N LYS A 106 -1.30 -10.82 17.96
CA LYS A 106 -0.86 -11.54 16.74
C LYS A 106 -0.56 -10.59 15.59
N ALA A 107 -0.91 -9.32 15.71
CA ALA A 107 -0.64 -8.33 14.69
C ALA A 107 0.85 -7.94 14.69
N ASP A 108 1.39 -7.75 13.49
CA ASP A 108 2.69 -7.13 13.29
C ASP A 108 2.59 -5.61 13.48
N ILE A 109 1.49 -5.02 13.01
CA ILE A 109 1.23 -3.58 13.01
C ILE A 109 -0.19 -3.34 13.54
N VAL A 110 -0.34 -2.40 14.45
CA VAL A 110 -1.65 -1.95 14.96
C VAL A 110 -1.86 -0.49 14.56
N LEU A 111 -2.92 -0.20 13.80
CA LEU A 111 -3.28 1.16 13.40
C LEU A 111 -4.37 1.71 14.32
N ALA A 112 -4.05 2.73 15.11
CA ALA A 112 -4.99 3.38 16.01
C ALA A 112 -5.36 4.78 15.49
N GLY A 113 -6.64 5.12 15.38
CA GLY A 113 -7.02 6.46 14.94
C GLY A 113 -8.51 6.68 14.78
N VAL A 114 -8.91 7.96 14.66
CA VAL A 114 -10.33 8.33 14.47
C VAL A 114 -10.92 7.74 13.20
N SER A 115 -12.24 7.64 13.11
CA SER A 115 -12.90 7.15 11.90
C SER A 115 -12.47 7.97 10.67
N ARG A 116 -12.44 7.34 9.49
CA ARG A 116 -12.11 7.99 8.20
C ARG A 116 -10.68 8.53 8.04
N THR A 117 -9.73 8.08 8.87
CA THR A 117 -8.27 8.30 8.67
C THR A 117 -7.62 7.32 7.67
N GLY A 118 -8.41 6.63 6.83
CA GLY A 118 -7.86 5.68 5.86
C GLY A 118 -7.29 4.38 6.43
N LYS A 119 -7.61 4.01 7.68
CA LYS A 119 -7.15 2.76 8.34
C LYS A 119 -7.38 1.51 7.48
N THR A 120 -8.61 1.28 7.01
CA THR A 120 -8.94 0.09 6.21
C THR A 120 -8.10 -0.02 4.93
N PRO A 121 -8.07 0.97 4.02
CA PRO A 121 -7.20 0.93 2.85
C PRO A 121 -5.71 0.75 3.19
N LEU A 122 -5.22 1.46 4.21
CA LEU A 122 -3.82 1.36 4.63
C LEU A 122 -3.47 -0.03 5.18
N SER A 123 -4.34 -0.60 6.01
CA SER A 123 -4.17 -1.94 6.58
C SER A 123 -4.12 -3.01 5.51
N ILE A 124 -5.01 -2.94 4.50
CA ILE A 124 -5.03 -3.89 3.38
C ILE A 124 -3.76 -3.73 2.53
N TYR A 125 -3.33 -2.50 2.26
CA TYR A 125 -2.09 -2.26 1.52
C TYR A 125 -0.86 -2.84 2.24
N LEU A 126 -0.76 -2.64 3.55
CA LEU A 126 0.30 -3.21 4.38
C LEU A 126 0.22 -4.75 4.40
N ALA A 127 -0.98 -5.32 4.45
CA ALA A 127 -1.18 -6.76 4.40
C ALA A 127 -0.72 -7.37 3.06
N GLN A 128 -0.94 -6.68 1.94
CA GLN A 128 -0.39 -7.07 0.62
C GLN A 128 1.15 -7.07 0.59
N LYS A 129 1.81 -6.32 1.48
CA LYS A 129 3.27 -6.38 1.68
C LYS A 129 3.71 -7.50 2.62
N GLY A 130 2.78 -8.20 3.28
CA GLY A 130 3.03 -9.37 4.13
C GLY A 130 2.90 -9.13 5.63
N TYR A 131 2.33 -8.01 6.08
CA TYR A 131 2.20 -7.68 7.51
C TYR A 131 0.78 -7.94 8.02
N LYS A 132 0.64 -8.65 9.14
CA LYS A 132 -0.65 -8.80 9.82
C LYS A 132 -1.02 -7.47 10.46
N VAL A 133 -2.06 -6.79 9.96
CA VAL A 133 -2.47 -5.48 10.47
C VAL A 133 -3.79 -5.58 11.22
N ALA A 134 -3.87 -4.91 12.37
CA ALA A 134 -5.12 -4.75 13.11
C ALA A 134 -5.49 -3.27 13.24
N ASN A 135 -6.77 -2.95 13.03
CA ASN A 135 -7.28 -1.59 13.11
C ASN A 135 -8.00 -1.38 14.45
N VAL A 136 -7.61 -0.36 15.20
CA VAL A 136 -8.28 0.05 16.43
C VAL A 136 -8.91 1.43 16.24
N PRO A 137 -10.24 1.50 16.07
CA PRO A 137 -10.92 2.78 15.93
C PRO A 137 -10.93 3.52 17.27
N ILE A 138 -10.58 4.81 17.23
CA ILE A 138 -10.74 5.71 18.37
C ILE A 138 -12.06 6.45 18.19
N VAL A 139 -12.99 6.22 19.10
CA VAL A 139 -14.34 6.82 19.10
C VAL A 139 -14.58 7.45 20.47
N MET A 140 -15.09 8.68 20.51
CA MET A 140 -15.41 9.34 21.77
C MET A 140 -16.50 8.57 22.53
N GLY A 141 -16.31 8.39 23.84
CA GLY A 141 -17.26 7.69 24.70
C GLY A 141 -17.21 6.17 24.62
N VAL A 142 -16.33 5.60 23.79
CA VAL A 142 -16.05 4.16 23.73
C VAL A 142 -14.66 3.92 24.31
N ASP A 143 -14.58 3.07 25.34
CA ASP A 143 -13.30 2.69 25.93
C ASP A 143 -12.47 1.86 24.94
N LEU A 144 -11.18 2.15 24.89
CA LEU A 144 -10.25 1.37 24.08
C LEU A 144 -10.02 -0.02 24.72
N PRO A 145 -9.86 -1.07 23.91
CA PRO A 145 -9.62 -2.41 24.45
C PRO A 145 -8.31 -2.43 25.25
N ARG A 146 -8.31 -3.05 26.44
CA ARG A 146 -7.12 -3.17 27.29
C ARG A 146 -5.93 -3.79 26.54
N ALA A 147 -6.21 -4.77 25.70
CA ALA A 147 -5.23 -5.42 24.83
C ALA A 147 -4.41 -4.44 23.98
N LEU A 148 -4.94 -3.27 23.58
CA LEU A 148 -4.18 -2.24 22.86
C LEU A 148 -2.99 -1.69 23.67
N PHE A 149 -3.12 -1.64 24.99
CA PHE A 149 -2.08 -1.15 25.89
C PHE A 149 -1.17 -2.27 26.42
N GLU A 150 -1.57 -3.52 26.23
CA GLU A 150 -0.81 -4.71 26.65
C GLU A 150 0.09 -5.27 25.53
N VAL A 151 -0.20 -4.94 24.26
CA VAL A 151 0.70 -5.26 23.15
C VAL A 151 1.99 -4.44 23.21
N ASP A 152 3.01 -4.94 22.51
CA ASP A 152 4.25 -4.21 22.28
C ASP A 152 3.94 -2.80 21.70
N PRO A 153 4.24 -1.72 22.44
CA PRO A 153 3.90 -0.37 22.01
C PRO A 153 4.68 0.07 20.77
N GLU A 154 5.77 -0.62 20.42
CA GLU A 154 6.53 -0.35 19.19
C GLU A 154 5.78 -0.77 17.92
N LYS A 155 4.74 -1.62 18.05
CA LYS A 155 3.89 -2.07 16.94
C LYS A 155 2.68 -1.18 16.70
N VAL A 156 2.39 -0.24 17.60
CA VAL A 156 1.22 0.63 17.52
C VAL A 156 1.58 1.94 16.81
N PHE A 157 0.80 2.28 15.78
CA PHE A 157 0.94 3.49 14.98
C PHE A 157 -0.37 4.28 15.04
N ALA A 158 -0.26 5.49 15.57
CA ALA A 158 -1.37 6.43 15.66
C ALA A 158 -1.54 7.16 14.33
N LEU A 159 -2.76 7.25 13.82
CA LEU A 159 -3.10 8.01 12.63
C LEU A 159 -3.90 9.25 13.01
N THR A 160 -3.44 10.41 12.53
CA THR A 160 -4.14 11.69 12.68
C THR A 160 -4.37 12.32 11.30
N ILE A 161 -5.33 13.24 11.23
CA ILE A 161 -5.72 13.89 10.00
C ILE A 161 -6.09 15.34 10.28
N ASN A 162 -5.85 16.20 9.31
CA ASN A 162 -6.25 17.60 9.35
C ASN A 162 -7.78 17.69 9.48
N PRO A 163 -8.31 18.49 10.42
CA PRO A 163 -9.75 18.60 10.68
C PRO A 163 -10.56 19.04 9.45
N VAL A 164 -10.01 19.93 8.63
CA VAL A 164 -10.67 20.42 7.40
C VAL A 164 -10.82 19.28 6.38
N VAL A 165 -9.77 18.48 6.21
CA VAL A 165 -9.78 17.31 5.31
C VAL A 165 -10.74 16.24 5.83
N LEU A 166 -10.72 15.96 7.14
CA LEU A 166 -11.62 14.99 7.75
C LEU A 166 -13.09 15.39 7.64
N GLN A 167 -13.40 16.68 7.77
CA GLN A 167 -14.76 17.18 7.53
C GLN A 167 -15.19 16.93 6.08
N ALA A 168 -14.34 17.28 5.11
CA ALA A 168 -14.65 17.09 3.69
C ALA A 168 -14.96 15.61 3.37
N ILE A 169 -14.15 14.68 3.88
CA ILE A 169 -14.37 13.23 3.74
C ILE A 169 -15.67 12.79 4.42
N SER A 170 -15.94 13.32 5.61
CA SER A 170 -17.15 12.99 6.39
C SER A 170 -18.42 13.42 5.66
N ARG A 171 -18.45 14.61 5.07
CA ARG A 171 -19.56 15.09 4.25
C ARG A 171 -19.75 14.27 2.98
N ALA A 172 -18.67 13.99 2.25
CA ALA A 172 -18.73 13.16 1.05
C ALA A 172 -19.35 11.79 1.34
N ARG A 173 -18.96 11.18 2.48
CA ARG A 173 -19.52 9.91 2.92
C ARG A 173 -21.00 10.02 3.35
N ALA A 174 -21.38 11.08 4.07
CA ALA A 174 -22.78 11.30 4.45
C ALA A 174 -23.67 11.42 3.20
N LYS A 175 -23.23 12.20 2.21
CA LYS A 175 -23.90 12.34 0.91
C LYS A 175 -24.05 11.01 0.18
N SER A 176 -23.00 10.17 0.16
CA SER A 176 -23.05 8.84 -0.47
C SER A 176 -24.02 7.86 0.20
N LEU A 177 -24.35 8.10 1.48
CA LEU A 177 -25.29 7.28 2.26
C LEU A 177 -26.72 7.82 2.22
N GLY A 178 -27.01 8.83 1.38
CA GLY A 178 -28.35 9.39 1.21
C GLY A 178 -28.81 10.30 2.35
N PHE A 179 -27.88 10.82 3.17
CA PHE A 179 -28.20 11.87 4.13
C PHE A 179 -28.12 13.24 3.42
N ASP A 180 -29.27 13.88 3.22
CA ASP A 180 -29.36 15.24 2.64
C ASP A 180 -28.92 16.33 3.63
N ASP A 181 -28.24 17.34 3.08
CA ASP A 181 -27.43 18.37 3.77
C ASP A 181 -28.25 19.46 4.51
N GLU A 182 -29.58 19.40 4.52
CA GLU A 182 -30.42 20.55 4.91
C GLU A 182 -30.54 20.82 6.42
N LEU A 183 -30.02 19.94 7.29
CA LEU A 183 -30.24 20.05 8.75
C LEU A 183 -28.97 20.01 9.61
N ARG A 184 -27.77 19.93 9.03
CA ARG A 184 -26.52 19.90 9.82
C ARG A 184 -25.80 21.24 9.81
N ASN A 185 -25.89 21.94 10.93
CA ASN A 185 -25.16 23.18 11.15
C ASN A 185 -23.65 22.93 10.98
N ASN A 186 -23.04 23.51 9.92
CA ASN A 186 -21.62 23.31 9.56
C ASN A 186 -20.64 23.55 10.72
N TYR A 187 -20.99 24.44 11.64
CA TYR A 187 -20.25 24.71 12.87
C TYR A 187 -20.28 23.51 13.84
N SER A 188 -21.45 22.90 14.06
CA SER A 188 -21.63 21.76 14.96
C SER A 188 -20.84 20.53 14.51
N GLU A 189 -20.77 20.28 13.19
CA GLU A 189 -19.97 19.20 12.64
C GLU A 189 -18.46 19.43 12.78
N MET A 190 -17.99 20.66 12.53
CA MET A 190 -16.57 20.99 12.75
C MET A 190 -16.16 20.84 14.20
N ASP A 191 -17.00 21.29 15.12
CA ASP A 191 -16.71 21.19 16.55
C ASP A 191 -16.75 19.73 17.03
N HIS A 192 -17.59 18.88 16.41
CA HIS A 192 -17.53 17.44 16.65
C HIS A 192 -16.23 16.82 16.16
N VAL A 193 -15.80 17.10 14.93
CA VAL A 193 -14.55 16.60 14.36
C VAL A 193 -13.33 17.04 15.18
N LYS A 194 -13.30 18.31 15.62
CA LYS A 194 -12.24 18.82 16.50
C LYS A 194 -12.20 18.05 17.82
N ARG A 195 -13.35 17.84 18.47
CA ARG A 195 -13.43 17.07 19.72
C ARG A 195 -12.95 15.62 19.55
N GLU A 196 -13.27 14.97 18.43
CA GLU A 196 -12.77 13.62 18.13
C GLU A 196 -11.25 13.60 18.02
N LEU A 197 -10.67 14.56 17.29
CA LEU A 197 -9.22 14.66 17.12
C LEU A 197 -8.51 15.03 18.43
N GLU A 198 -9.08 15.91 19.24
CA GLU A 198 -8.57 16.26 20.57
C GLU A 198 -8.63 15.07 21.53
N PHE A 199 -9.70 14.27 21.47
CA PHE A 199 -9.80 13.03 22.24
C PHE A 199 -8.71 12.03 21.84
N ALA A 200 -8.53 11.79 20.54
CA ALA A 200 -7.46 10.94 20.04
C ALA A 200 -6.06 11.48 20.39
N SER A 201 -5.85 12.79 20.26
CA SER A 201 -4.58 13.44 20.62
C SER A 201 -4.22 13.22 22.10
N ARG A 202 -5.19 13.32 23.01
CA ARG A 202 -4.98 13.02 24.44
C ARG A 202 -4.57 11.57 24.69
N ILE A 203 -5.11 10.62 23.94
CA ILE A 203 -4.70 9.22 24.00
C ILE A 203 -3.25 9.08 23.51
N PHE A 204 -2.91 9.70 22.37
CA PHE A 204 -1.56 9.63 21.80
C PHE A 204 -0.51 10.27 22.71
N GLN A 205 -0.82 11.41 23.35
CA GLN A 205 0.08 12.07 24.30
C GLN A 205 0.39 11.22 25.53
N ARG A 206 -0.56 10.38 25.97
CA ARG A 206 -0.35 9.42 27.07
C ARG A 206 0.50 8.21 26.65
N ASN A 207 0.68 8.01 25.35
CA ASN A 207 1.42 6.87 24.77
C ASN A 207 2.53 7.37 23.83
N PRO A 208 3.59 8.03 24.37
CA PRO A 208 4.60 8.71 23.57
C PRO A 208 5.45 7.79 22.66
N VAL A 209 5.41 6.48 22.91
CA VAL A 209 6.08 5.48 22.06
C VAL A 209 5.39 5.31 20.71
N TRP A 210 4.09 5.61 20.62
CA TRP A 210 3.31 5.44 19.39
C TRP A 210 3.63 6.57 18.41
N PRO A 211 4.17 6.27 17.21
CA PRO A 211 4.35 7.29 16.19
C PRO A 211 2.98 7.83 15.76
N VAL A 212 2.85 9.15 15.76
CA VAL A 212 1.66 9.83 15.23
C VAL A 212 1.93 10.21 13.78
N ILE A 213 1.26 9.53 12.86
CA ILE A 213 1.40 9.72 11.42
C ILE A 213 0.22 10.55 10.94
N GLU A 214 0.53 11.73 10.42
CA GLU A 214 -0.45 12.59 9.77
C GLU A 214 -0.69 12.09 8.33
N VAL A 215 -1.93 11.78 7.98
CA VAL A 215 -2.29 11.17 6.68
C VAL A 215 -2.97 12.14 5.70
N SER A 216 -3.12 13.41 6.06
CA SER A 216 -3.85 14.40 5.25
C SER A 216 -3.22 14.57 3.87
N GLY A 217 -4.00 14.34 2.81
CA GLY A 217 -3.53 14.52 1.43
C GLY A 217 -2.43 13.56 0.97
N LYS A 218 -2.07 12.56 1.79
CA LYS A 218 -1.06 11.56 1.44
C LYS A 218 -1.71 10.39 0.74
N ALA A 219 -0.99 9.81 -0.23
CA ALA A 219 -1.36 8.53 -0.80
C ALA A 219 -1.21 7.42 0.25
N ILE A 220 -1.93 6.31 0.04
CA ILE A 220 -1.85 5.14 0.93
C ILE A 220 -0.43 4.56 0.92
N GLU A 221 0.21 4.54 -0.24
CA GLU A 221 1.59 4.10 -0.46
C GLU A 221 2.59 4.91 0.36
N GLU A 222 2.41 6.23 0.43
CA GLU A 222 3.28 7.13 1.19
C GLU A 222 3.14 6.89 2.69
N SER A 223 1.90 6.79 3.18
CA SER A 223 1.62 6.49 4.59
C SER A 223 2.15 5.12 4.98
N ALA A 224 2.00 4.12 4.12
CA ALA A 224 2.55 2.78 4.30
C ALA A 224 4.08 2.79 4.35
N ALA A 225 4.75 3.57 3.48
CA ALA A 225 6.19 3.70 3.49
C ALA A 225 6.72 4.28 4.82
N ILE A 226 6.02 5.25 5.40
CA ILE A 226 6.35 5.83 6.72
C ILE A 226 6.20 4.77 7.82
N VAL A 227 5.05 4.06 7.87
CA VAL A 227 4.81 2.99 8.85
C VAL A 227 5.88 1.91 8.76
N LEU A 228 6.16 1.41 7.55
CA LEU A 228 7.11 0.33 7.34
C LEU A 228 8.54 0.74 7.67
N ARG A 229 8.94 1.97 7.34
CA ARG A 229 10.24 2.50 7.73
C ARG A 229 10.40 2.49 9.25
N LEU A 230 9.45 3.08 9.98
CA LEU A 230 9.49 3.13 11.44
C LEU A 230 9.44 1.73 12.07
N TYR A 231 8.64 0.82 11.50
CA TYR A 231 8.58 -0.58 11.93
C TYR A 231 9.93 -1.30 11.78
N HIS A 232 10.59 -1.16 10.62
CA HIS A 232 11.89 -1.79 10.35
C HIS A 232 13.04 -1.16 11.11
N ASP A 233 13.04 0.17 11.30
CA ASP A 233 14.07 0.88 12.04
C ASP A 233 14.09 0.45 13.52
N ARG A 234 12.92 0.14 14.09
CA ARG A 234 12.78 -0.39 15.45
C ARG A 234 13.26 -1.84 15.54
N LYS A 235 12.86 -2.68 14.58
CA LYS A 235 13.19 -4.11 14.56
C LYS A 235 14.67 -4.38 14.26
N ASN A 236 15.26 -3.59 13.37
CA ASN A 236 16.65 -3.67 12.97
C ASN A 236 17.34 -2.37 13.39
N ARG A 237 17.92 -2.34 14.59
CA ARG A 237 18.73 -1.21 15.10
C ARG A 237 20.01 -1.04 14.26
N CYS A 238 19.86 -0.62 13.02
CA CYS A 238 20.94 -0.36 12.08
C CYS A 238 21.36 1.11 12.16
N SER A 239 22.64 1.39 11.89
CA SER A 239 23.18 2.76 11.84
C SER A 239 22.55 3.60 10.72
N MET A 240 21.99 2.96 9.69
CA MET A 240 21.19 3.61 8.66
C MET A 240 19.79 2.98 8.57
N PRO A 241 18.72 3.78 8.68
CA PRO A 241 17.34 3.31 8.57
C PRO A 241 17.04 2.82 7.16
N ARG A 242 16.52 1.60 7.02
CA ARG A 242 16.20 0.98 5.71
C ARG A 242 15.18 -0.15 5.83
N ILE A 243 14.41 -0.33 4.76
CA ILE A 243 13.57 -1.52 4.58
C ILE A 243 14.39 -2.55 3.78
N SER A 244 14.63 -3.74 4.34
CA SER A 244 15.45 -4.77 3.71
C SER A 244 14.69 -6.09 3.55
N ARG A 245 14.91 -6.79 2.43
CA ARG A 245 14.37 -8.12 2.17
C ARG A 245 15.45 -9.02 1.59
N ARG A 246 15.50 -10.27 2.06
CA ARG A 246 16.36 -11.33 1.52
C ARG A 246 15.60 -12.05 0.41
N TYR A 247 16.28 -12.30 -0.70
CA TYR A 247 15.80 -13.06 -1.86
C TYR A 247 16.67 -14.30 -2.05
#